data_AF-A0A521KMR4-F1
#
_entry.id   AF-A0A521KMR4-F1
#
_cell.length_a   1.000
_cell.length_b   1.000
_cell.length_c   1.000
_cell.angle_alpha   90.00
_cell.angle_beta   90.00
_cell.angle_gamma   90.00
#
_symmetry.space_group_name_H-M   'P 1'
#
loop_
_entity.id
_entity.type
_entity.pdbx_description
1 polymer ?
#
loop_
_entity_poly.entity_id
_entity_poly.type
_entity_poly.pdbx_seq_one_letter_code
_entity_poly.pdbx_strand_id
1 'polypeptide(L)'
;CFCNAVEDNPFVAGAHIGIGEAETVLNVGVSGPGVVRSALARLGPNPDLLAVAETIKRTAFKITRMGELVGREAARRLGTSFGIVDISLAPTPAEGDSVSDILELIGVDRTGAPGTTAALALLTDAVKKGGAMASSSVGGLSGAFIPVSEDAGMINAVREGALSLAKLEAMTAVCSVGLDMVAIPGDTPVDVVAGIIADEMAIGMINSKTTAVRICPIPGLKAGQTVDWGGLLGTAIVQDPGRFGCRILNQRGGRVPAPLQGYKN
;
A
#
# COMPACT_ATOMS: atom_id res chain seq x y z
N CYS A 1 -4.85 11.75 -4.51
CA CYS A 1 -6.27 11.54 -4.93
C CYS A 1 -6.79 10.24 -4.33
N PHE A 2 -8.10 10.10 -4.10
CA PHE A 2 -8.71 8.87 -3.57
C PHE A 2 -9.94 8.44 -4.37
N CYS A 3 -10.19 7.13 -4.43
CA CYS A 3 -11.45 6.51 -4.80
C CYS A 3 -11.91 5.62 -3.64
N ASN A 4 -13.23 5.60 -3.37
CA ASN A 4 -13.83 4.89 -2.25
C ASN A 4 -13.10 5.16 -0.92
N ALA A 5 -12.77 6.43 -0.65
CA ALA A 5 -12.18 6.82 0.62
C ALA A 5 -13.10 6.35 1.76
N VAL A 6 -12.51 5.69 2.75
CA VAL A 6 -13.21 5.37 4.01
C VAL A 6 -13.54 6.66 4.74
N GLU A 7 -14.63 6.67 5.52
CA GLU A 7 -15.05 7.85 6.28
C GLU A 7 -13.98 8.31 7.29
N ASP A 8 -13.22 7.34 7.82
CA ASP A 8 -12.13 7.55 8.76
C ASP A 8 -10.85 6.93 8.24
N ASN A 9 -9.86 7.79 7.99
CA ASN A 9 -8.57 7.36 7.50
C ASN A 9 -7.47 7.78 8.47
N PRO A 10 -6.89 6.84 9.25
CA PRO A 10 -5.75 7.14 10.11
C PRO A 10 -4.43 7.19 9.32
N PHE A 11 -4.44 6.83 8.03
CA PHE A 11 -3.24 6.79 7.21
C PHE A 11 -2.68 8.19 6.96
N VAL A 12 -1.47 8.44 7.47
CA VAL A 12 -0.85 9.77 7.58
C VAL A 12 -0.89 10.59 6.28
N ALA A 13 -0.61 9.98 5.11
CA ALA A 13 -0.55 10.73 3.85
C ALA A 13 -1.92 11.20 3.32
N GLY A 14 -3.02 10.69 3.87
CA GLY A 14 -4.39 11.09 3.52
C GLY A 14 -5.31 11.13 4.73
N ALA A 15 -4.76 11.42 5.91
CA ALA A 15 -5.46 11.28 7.16
C ALA A 15 -6.60 12.29 7.27
N HIS A 16 -7.76 11.81 7.69
CA HIS A 16 -8.90 12.65 8.00
C HIS A 16 -9.79 11.96 9.02
N ILE A 17 -10.53 12.77 9.77
CA ILE A 17 -11.54 12.33 10.73
C ILE A 17 -12.92 12.55 10.12
N GLY A 18 -13.72 11.49 10.14
CA GLY A 18 -15.08 11.44 9.67
C GLY A 18 -16.02 12.18 10.60
N ILE A 19 -17.16 12.59 10.06
CA ILE A 19 -18.15 13.39 10.79
C ILE A 19 -18.81 12.57 11.93
N GLY A 20 -18.79 11.24 11.83
CA GLY A 20 -19.39 10.32 12.83
C GLY A 20 -18.48 9.97 14.00
N GLU A 21 -17.21 10.39 13.99
CA GLU A 21 -16.25 10.04 15.03
C GLU A 21 -16.40 10.87 16.31
N ALA A 22 -15.76 10.39 17.38
CA ALA A 22 -15.68 11.12 18.64
C ALA A 22 -14.97 12.47 18.48
N GLU A 23 -15.29 13.43 19.35
CA GLU A 23 -14.65 14.78 19.37
C GLU A 23 -13.12 14.69 19.45
N THR A 24 -12.59 13.64 20.07
CA THR A 24 -11.18 13.28 20.01
C THR A 24 -11.06 11.77 19.99
N VAL A 25 -10.28 11.25 19.04
CA VAL A 25 -10.03 9.82 18.87
C VAL A 25 -8.54 9.57 18.66
N LEU A 26 -8.04 8.51 19.27
CA LEU A 26 -6.68 8.00 19.06
C LEU A 26 -6.74 6.74 18.21
N ASN A 27 -6.16 6.82 17.02
CA ASN A 27 -5.93 5.67 16.14
C ASN A 27 -4.45 5.26 16.20
N VAL A 28 -4.16 3.97 16.00
CA VAL A 28 -2.79 3.45 16.02
C VAL A 28 -2.53 2.66 14.75
N GLY A 29 -1.47 3.04 14.02
CA GLY A 29 -0.88 2.20 12.99
C GLY A 29 0.26 1.37 13.57
N VAL A 30 0.39 0.11 13.15
CA VAL A 30 1.46 -0.78 13.62
C VAL A 30 2.31 -1.22 12.43
N SER A 31 3.62 -0.94 12.50
CA SER A 31 4.57 -1.52 11.53
C SER A 31 4.80 -3.01 11.84
N GLY A 32 4.96 -3.80 10.78
CA GLY A 32 5.04 -5.25 10.82
C GLY A 32 5.93 -5.95 9.79
N PRO A 33 6.44 -5.33 8.70
CA PRO A 33 7.19 -6.08 7.69
C PRO A 33 8.38 -6.86 8.25
N GLY A 34 9.25 -6.24 9.05
CA GLY A 34 10.40 -6.94 9.62
C GLY A 34 10.04 -8.14 10.51
N VAL A 35 8.92 -8.07 11.23
CA VAL A 35 8.44 -9.17 12.07
C VAL A 35 7.89 -10.32 11.21
N VAL A 36 7.13 -10.00 10.16
CA VAL A 36 6.60 -11.00 9.21
C VAL A 36 7.74 -11.67 8.45
N ARG A 37 8.71 -10.90 7.96
CA ARG A 37 9.92 -11.39 7.30
C ARG A 37 10.69 -12.37 8.18
N SER A 38 10.93 -11.99 9.44
CA SER A 38 11.60 -12.84 10.42
C SER A 38 10.84 -14.13 10.73
N ALA A 39 9.51 -14.08 10.78
CA ALA A 39 8.67 -15.25 11.00
C ALA A 39 8.71 -16.23 9.81
N LEU A 40 8.65 -15.71 8.58
CA LEU A 40 8.73 -16.52 7.36
C LEU A 40 10.11 -17.16 7.18
N ALA A 41 11.20 -16.43 7.45
CA ALA A 41 12.56 -16.97 7.35
C ALA A 41 12.79 -18.20 8.25
N ARG A 42 12.03 -18.34 9.35
CA ARG A 42 12.10 -19.48 10.28
C ARG A 42 11.40 -20.74 9.75
N LEU A 43 10.59 -20.64 8.69
CA LEU A 43 9.94 -21.81 8.08
C LEU A 43 10.92 -22.71 7.31
N GLY A 44 12.13 -22.22 7.05
CA GLY A 44 13.11 -22.92 6.21
C GLY A 44 12.87 -22.67 4.73
N PRO A 45 13.58 -23.40 3.84
CA PRO A 45 13.69 -23.04 2.43
C PRO A 45 12.47 -23.38 1.57
N ASN A 46 11.68 -24.40 1.95
CA ASN A 46 10.62 -24.96 1.10
C ASN A 46 9.27 -25.12 1.82
N PRO A 47 8.72 -24.09 2.48
CA PRO A 47 7.36 -24.16 2.99
C PRO A 47 6.36 -24.20 1.81
N ASP A 48 5.25 -24.90 2.00
CA ASP A 48 4.10 -24.74 1.10
C ASP A 48 3.40 -23.39 1.35
N LEU A 49 2.59 -22.95 0.39
CA LEU A 49 1.91 -21.65 0.46
C LEU A 49 0.92 -21.55 1.63
N LEU A 50 0.39 -22.68 2.12
CA LEU A 50 -0.51 -22.69 3.26
C LEU A 50 0.26 -22.40 4.55
N ALA A 51 1.42 -23.01 4.73
CA ALA A 51 2.31 -22.74 5.86
C ALA A 51 2.78 -21.27 5.86
N VAL A 52 3.09 -20.71 4.68
CA VAL A 52 3.42 -19.29 4.50
C VAL A 52 2.25 -18.41 4.96
N ALA A 53 1.04 -18.65 4.43
CA ALA A 53 -0.15 -17.86 4.77
C ALA A 53 -0.51 -17.97 6.26
N GLU A 54 -0.48 -19.17 6.85
CA GLU A 54 -0.75 -19.38 8.28
C GLU A 54 0.27 -18.65 9.18
N THR A 55 1.53 -18.61 8.76
CA THR A 55 2.59 -17.92 9.50
C THR A 55 2.40 -16.42 9.47
N ILE A 56 2.09 -15.85 8.30
CA ILE A 56 1.75 -14.42 8.16
C ILE A 56 0.52 -14.10 9.03
N LYS A 57 -0.54 -14.91 8.92
CA LYS A 57 -1.79 -14.71 9.67
C LYS A 57 -1.58 -14.71 11.19
N ARG A 58 -0.84 -15.68 11.72
CA ARG A 58 -0.50 -15.76 13.16
C ARG A 58 0.37 -14.60 13.61
N THR A 59 1.26 -14.13 12.74
CA THR A 59 2.15 -13.01 13.04
C THR A 59 1.38 -11.69 13.05
N ALA A 60 0.56 -11.44 12.04
CA ALA A 60 -0.34 -10.28 11.96
C ALA A 60 -1.26 -10.22 13.19
N PHE A 61 -1.85 -11.35 13.61
CA PHE A 61 -2.66 -11.41 14.84
C PHE A 61 -1.91 -10.85 16.06
N LYS A 62 -0.67 -11.29 16.29
CA LYS A 62 0.13 -10.86 17.45
C LYS A 62 0.47 -9.38 17.37
N ILE A 63 0.84 -8.89 16.19
CA ILE A 63 1.15 -7.47 15.93
C ILE A 63 -0.08 -6.61 16.25
N THR A 64 -1.26 -7.00 15.75
CA THR A 64 -2.52 -6.28 16.00
C THR A 64 -2.88 -6.26 17.48
N ARG A 65 -2.76 -7.37 18.21
CA ARG A 65 -3.01 -7.41 19.67
C ARG A 65 -2.10 -6.45 20.43
N MET A 66 -0.83 -6.36 20.04
CA MET A 66 0.13 -5.43 20.65
C MET A 66 -0.24 -3.98 20.35
N GLY A 67 -0.59 -3.66 19.10
CA GLY A 67 -1.06 -2.33 18.71
C GLY A 67 -2.28 -1.87 19.50
N GLU A 68 -3.28 -2.75 19.63
CA GLU A 68 -4.49 -2.46 20.41
C GLU A 68 -4.17 -2.21 21.88
N LEU A 69 -3.31 -3.05 22.49
CA LEU A 69 -2.90 -2.89 23.89
C LEU A 69 -2.25 -1.53 24.13
N VAL A 70 -1.31 -1.13 23.27
CA VAL A 70 -0.63 0.16 23.37
C VAL A 70 -1.59 1.32 23.11
N GLY A 71 -2.44 1.21 22.10
CA GLY A 71 -3.42 2.24 21.75
C GLY A 71 -4.45 2.49 22.86
N ARG A 72 -4.96 1.43 23.49
CA ARG A 72 -5.87 1.57 24.63
C ARG A 72 -5.22 2.24 25.83
N GLU A 73 -3.97 1.88 26.14
CA GLU A 73 -3.25 2.50 27.26
C GLU A 73 -2.93 3.98 26.98
N ALA A 74 -2.55 4.31 25.74
CA ALA A 74 -2.33 5.69 25.33
C ALA A 74 -3.63 6.52 25.41
N ALA A 75 -4.74 5.99 24.88
CA ALA A 75 -6.05 6.64 24.96
C ALA A 75 -6.48 6.88 26.42
N ARG A 76 -6.29 5.87 27.29
CA ARG A 76 -6.58 5.97 28.73
C ARG A 76 -5.75 7.07 29.41
N ARG A 77 -4.45 7.17 29.10
CA ARG A 77 -3.58 8.21 29.68
C ARG A 77 -3.92 9.61 29.19
N LEU A 78 -4.34 9.72 27.93
CA LEU A 78 -4.75 10.99 27.31
C LEU A 78 -6.18 11.39 27.66
N GLY A 79 -6.96 10.51 28.30
CA GLY A 79 -8.37 10.77 28.61
C GLY A 79 -9.24 10.87 27.36
N THR A 80 -8.89 10.14 26.29
CA THR A 80 -9.57 10.18 24.98
C THR A 80 -10.09 8.80 24.57
N SER A 81 -10.88 8.76 23.50
CA SER A 81 -11.42 7.52 22.94
C SER A 81 -10.37 6.79 22.11
N PHE A 82 -10.27 5.48 22.29
CA PHE A 82 -9.52 4.64 21.38
C PHE A 82 -10.39 4.33 20.15
N GLY A 83 -9.88 4.60 18.95
CA GLY A 83 -10.55 4.30 17.69
C GLY A 83 -10.10 2.94 17.16
N ILE A 84 -9.30 2.97 16.08
CA ILE A 84 -8.92 1.77 15.33
C ILE A 84 -7.43 1.44 15.42
N VAL A 85 -7.13 0.16 15.15
CA VAL A 85 -5.79 -0.33 14.81
C VAL A 85 -5.72 -0.52 13.30
N ASP A 86 -4.83 0.22 12.64
CA ASP A 86 -4.46 -0.05 11.25
C ASP A 86 -3.33 -1.10 11.24
N ILE A 87 -3.65 -2.27 10.71
CA ILE A 87 -2.77 -3.44 10.67
C ILE A 87 -1.82 -3.45 9.47
N SER A 88 -1.89 -2.41 8.67
CA SER A 88 -1.25 -2.42 7.37
C SER A 88 0.28 -2.51 7.50
N LEU A 89 0.89 -3.37 6.70
CA LEU A 89 2.34 -3.55 6.67
C LEU A 89 2.97 -2.33 5.99
N ALA A 90 3.35 -1.35 6.80
CA ALA A 90 4.06 -0.14 6.37
C ALA A 90 5.57 -0.35 6.49
N PRO A 91 6.31 -0.37 5.37
CA PRO A 91 7.77 -0.48 5.39
C PRO A 91 8.43 0.83 5.81
N THR A 92 9.71 0.75 6.12
CA THR A 92 10.56 1.92 6.34
C THR A 92 11.84 1.80 5.50
N PRO A 93 12.58 2.91 5.31
CA PRO A 93 13.86 2.84 4.59
C PRO A 93 14.94 1.98 5.31
N ALA A 94 14.64 1.46 6.50
CA ALA A 94 15.54 0.61 7.26
C ALA A 94 15.65 -0.79 6.66
N GLU A 95 16.86 -1.34 6.68
CA GLU A 95 17.14 -2.66 6.14
C GLU A 95 16.35 -3.75 6.87
N GLY A 96 15.71 -4.63 6.10
CA GLY A 96 14.93 -5.74 6.63
C GLY A 96 13.53 -5.39 7.12
N ASP A 97 13.08 -4.14 6.95
CA ASP A 97 11.71 -3.69 7.17
C ASP A 97 11.01 -3.34 5.83
N SER A 98 10.98 -4.35 4.95
CA SER A 98 10.54 -4.23 3.57
C SER A 98 9.43 -5.24 3.24
N VAL A 99 8.40 -4.78 2.54
CA VAL A 99 7.37 -5.64 1.93
C VAL A 99 7.97 -6.38 0.74
N SER A 100 8.86 -5.75 -0.04
CA SER A 100 9.58 -6.40 -1.14
C SER A 100 10.33 -7.65 -0.66
N ASP A 101 11.05 -7.57 0.45
CA ASP A 101 11.76 -8.72 1.02
C ASP A 101 10.82 -9.88 1.39
N ILE A 102 9.61 -9.56 1.86
CA ILE A 102 8.60 -10.58 2.17
C ILE A 102 8.11 -11.26 0.89
N LEU A 103 7.84 -10.50 -0.16
CA LEU A 103 7.42 -11.05 -1.44
C LEU A 103 8.50 -11.99 -1.99
N GLU A 104 9.76 -11.58 -1.90
CA GLU A 104 10.90 -12.39 -2.32
C GLU A 104 11.04 -13.67 -1.50
N LEU A 105 10.84 -13.61 -0.17
CA LEU A 105 10.78 -14.81 0.68
C LEU A 105 9.58 -15.73 0.41
N ILE A 106 8.46 -15.19 -0.07
CA ILE A 106 7.32 -16.02 -0.51
C ILE A 106 7.69 -16.82 -1.76
N GLY A 107 8.65 -16.34 -2.56
CA GLY A 107 9.25 -17.10 -3.66
C GLY A 107 9.29 -16.40 -5.01
N VAL A 108 9.17 -15.06 -5.07
CA VAL A 108 9.51 -14.33 -6.31
C VAL A 108 10.99 -13.95 -6.33
N ASP A 109 11.65 -14.06 -7.47
CA ASP A 109 13.09 -13.76 -7.57
C ASP A 109 13.41 -12.30 -7.27
N ARG A 110 12.51 -11.40 -7.71
CA ARG A 110 12.58 -9.96 -7.44
C ARG A 110 11.18 -9.37 -7.44
N THR A 111 10.91 -8.45 -6.51
CA THR A 111 9.64 -7.72 -6.53
C THR A 111 9.43 -7.03 -7.87
N GLY A 112 8.27 -7.30 -8.48
CA GLY A 112 7.92 -6.83 -9.82
C GLY A 112 7.99 -7.92 -10.90
N ALA A 113 8.69 -9.03 -10.65
CA ALA A 113 8.68 -10.20 -11.53
C ALA A 113 7.28 -10.85 -11.66
N PRO A 114 7.04 -11.69 -12.68
CA PRO A 114 5.87 -12.54 -12.75
C PRO A 114 5.67 -13.32 -11.44
N GLY A 115 4.42 -13.39 -10.94
CA GLY A 115 4.11 -13.96 -9.62
C GLY A 115 4.04 -12.94 -8.48
N THR A 116 4.66 -11.76 -8.58
CA THR A 116 4.64 -10.74 -7.51
C THR A 116 3.23 -10.35 -7.08
N THR A 117 2.31 -10.19 -8.04
CA THR A 117 0.90 -9.85 -7.75
C THR A 117 0.21 -10.97 -6.97
N ALA A 118 0.50 -12.24 -7.28
CA ALA A 118 -0.08 -13.37 -6.55
C ALA A 118 0.48 -13.49 -5.12
N ALA A 119 1.80 -13.33 -4.97
CA ALA A 119 2.45 -13.29 -3.65
C ALA A 119 1.90 -12.16 -2.77
N LEU A 120 1.71 -10.98 -3.35
CA LEU A 120 1.13 -9.82 -2.67
C LEU A 120 -0.33 -10.04 -2.28
N ALA A 121 -1.12 -10.69 -3.13
CA ALA A 121 -2.50 -11.05 -2.81
C ALA A 121 -2.55 -12.00 -1.60
N LEU A 122 -1.70 -13.03 -1.58
CA LEU A 122 -1.57 -13.96 -0.44
C LEU A 122 -1.17 -13.22 0.84
N LEU A 123 -0.16 -12.35 0.76
CA LEU A 123 0.30 -11.54 1.89
C LEU A 123 -0.82 -10.66 2.44
N THR A 124 -1.50 -9.92 1.57
CA THR A 124 -2.57 -9.00 1.95
C THR A 124 -3.74 -9.73 2.59
N ASP A 125 -4.18 -10.84 2.00
CA ASP A 125 -5.26 -11.67 2.53
C ASP A 125 -4.91 -12.28 3.89
N ALA A 126 -3.71 -12.83 4.05
CA ALA A 126 -3.25 -13.40 5.31
C ALA A 126 -3.15 -12.35 6.43
N VAL A 127 -2.65 -11.14 6.13
CA VAL A 127 -2.60 -10.01 7.07
C VAL A 127 -4.01 -9.60 7.50
N LYS A 128 -4.93 -9.41 6.54
CA LYS A 128 -6.34 -9.05 6.80
C LYS A 128 -7.02 -10.08 7.71
N LYS A 129 -6.87 -11.37 7.39
CA LYS A 129 -7.43 -12.47 8.21
C LYS A 129 -6.84 -12.49 9.61
N GLY A 130 -5.53 -12.26 9.74
CA GLY A 130 -4.85 -12.23 11.04
C GLY A 130 -5.33 -11.08 11.93
N GLY A 131 -5.43 -9.87 11.36
CA GLY A 131 -5.90 -8.68 12.06
C GLY A 131 -7.37 -8.77 12.45
N ALA A 132 -8.25 -9.17 11.53
CA ALA A 132 -9.68 -9.32 11.81
C ALA A 132 -9.98 -10.32 12.95
N MET A 133 -9.15 -11.35 13.11
CA MET A 133 -9.27 -12.27 14.25
C MET A 133 -8.76 -11.67 15.57
N ALA A 134 -7.88 -10.67 15.53
CA ALA A 134 -7.20 -10.13 16.71
C ALA A 134 -7.97 -9.03 17.43
N SER A 135 -8.77 -8.23 16.71
CA SER A 135 -9.47 -7.11 17.31
C SER A 135 -10.77 -6.78 16.58
N SER A 136 -11.77 -6.38 17.35
CA SER A 136 -13.01 -5.78 16.84
C SER A 136 -12.82 -4.32 16.38
N SER A 137 -11.66 -3.72 16.69
CA SER A 137 -11.31 -2.33 16.35
C SER A 137 -10.33 -2.25 15.17
N VAL A 138 -10.26 -3.28 14.32
CA VAL A 138 -9.48 -3.18 13.08
C VAL A 138 -10.22 -2.33 12.06
N GLY A 139 -9.53 -1.34 11.49
CA GLY A 139 -10.10 -0.42 10.51
C GLY A 139 -9.03 0.26 9.64
N GLY A 140 -9.41 1.27 8.88
CA GLY A 140 -8.53 1.94 7.92
C GLY A 140 -8.27 1.08 6.68
N LEU A 141 -7.15 1.31 6.00
CA LEU A 141 -6.83 0.60 4.76
C LEU A 141 -6.51 -0.89 5.04
N SER A 142 -5.91 -1.24 6.18
CA SER A 142 -5.74 -2.62 6.65
C SER A 142 -5.24 -3.63 5.59
N GLY A 143 -4.02 -3.44 5.03
CA GLY A 143 -3.39 -4.37 4.09
C GLY A 143 -1.88 -4.15 3.85
N ALA A 144 -1.30 -4.65 2.76
CA ALA A 144 0.10 -4.33 2.44
C ALA A 144 0.21 -2.95 1.78
N PHE A 145 1.08 -2.08 2.31
CA PHE A 145 1.44 -0.81 1.68
C PHE A 145 2.56 -1.01 0.66
N ILE A 146 2.58 -0.17 -0.38
CA ILE A 146 3.59 -0.19 -1.45
C ILE A 146 4.11 1.25 -1.66
N PRO A 147 4.69 1.91 -0.63
CA PRO A 147 5.25 3.24 -0.78
C PRO A 147 6.64 3.11 -1.40
N VAL A 148 6.72 3.30 -2.73
CA VAL A 148 7.90 2.91 -3.52
C VAL A 148 9.18 3.56 -2.99
N SER A 149 9.11 4.81 -2.54
CA SER A 149 10.28 5.54 -2.03
C SER A 149 10.68 5.21 -0.60
N GLU A 150 9.80 4.54 0.16
CA GLU A 150 9.99 4.27 1.58
C GLU A 150 10.41 2.82 1.82
N ASP A 151 10.24 1.93 0.83
CA ASP A 151 10.64 0.52 0.90
C ASP A 151 11.96 0.29 0.13
N ALA A 152 13.05 0.03 0.85
CA ALA A 152 14.38 -0.20 0.27
C ALA A 152 14.41 -1.27 -0.82
N GLY A 153 13.66 -2.36 -0.65
CA GLY A 153 13.58 -3.44 -1.64
C GLY A 153 12.82 -3.01 -2.90
N MET A 154 11.76 -2.20 -2.76
CA MET A 154 11.06 -1.64 -3.93
C MET A 154 11.92 -0.63 -4.68
N ILE A 155 12.65 0.25 -3.99
CA ILE A 155 13.59 1.20 -4.61
C ILE A 155 14.61 0.43 -5.48
N ASN A 156 15.18 -0.64 -4.93
CA ASN A 156 16.13 -1.49 -5.64
C ASN A 156 15.47 -2.19 -6.84
N ALA A 157 14.26 -2.72 -6.67
CA ALA A 157 13.52 -3.36 -7.75
C ALA A 157 13.19 -2.41 -8.91
N VAL A 158 12.86 -1.14 -8.63
CA VAL A 158 12.69 -0.12 -9.67
C VAL A 158 14.04 0.20 -10.34
N ARG A 159 15.11 0.35 -9.55
CA ARG A 159 16.46 0.64 -10.07
C ARG A 159 16.96 -0.46 -11.02
N GLU A 160 16.66 -1.71 -10.71
CA GLU A 160 16.99 -2.89 -11.50
C GLU A 160 16.05 -3.09 -12.72
N GLY A 161 14.98 -2.32 -12.80
CA GLY A 161 13.97 -2.42 -13.86
C GLY A 161 13.00 -3.60 -13.69
N ALA A 162 13.02 -4.29 -12.55
CA ALA A 162 12.09 -5.37 -12.24
C ALA A 162 10.68 -4.85 -11.90
N LEU A 163 10.60 -3.68 -11.25
CA LEU A 163 9.35 -3.04 -10.83
C LEU A 163 9.06 -1.80 -11.69
N SER A 164 8.07 -1.91 -12.57
CA SER A 164 7.61 -0.82 -13.44
C SER A 164 6.31 -0.19 -12.93
N LEU A 165 5.96 0.99 -13.45
CA LEU A 165 4.71 1.68 -13.10
C LEU A 165 3.47 0.83 -13.42
N ALA A 166 3.42 0.18 -14.58
CA ALA A 166 2.33 -0.73 -14.94
C ALA A 166 2.26 -1.96 -14.03
N LYS A 167 3.42 -2.43 -13.52
CA LYS A 167 3.45 -3.52 -12.56
C LYS A 167 2.94 -3.09 -11.19
N LEU A 168 3.28 -1.87 -10.75
CA LEU A 168 2.73 -1.26 -9.54
C LEU A 168 1.21 -1.13 -9.65
N GLU A 169 0.70 -0.61 -10.77
CA GLU A 169 -0.73 -0.55 -11.09
C GLU A 169 -1.39 -1.95 -11.01
N ALA A 170 -0.79 -2.97 -11.62
CA ALA A 170 -1.31 -4.35 -11.50
C ALA A 170 -1.29 -4.87 -10.04
N MET A 171 -0.30 -4.47 -9.24
CA MET A 171 -0.23 -4.80 -7.82
C MET A 171 -1.32 -4.06 -7.02
N THR A 172 -1.75 -2.87 -7.46
CA THR A 172 -2.82 -2.13 -6.79
C THR A 172 -4.17 -2.83 -6.87
N ALA A 173 -4.39 -3.70 -7.85
CA ALA A 173 -5.61 -4.51 -7.90
C ALA A 173 -5.81 -5.41 -6.67
N VAL A 174 -4.73 -5.81 -6.00
CA VAL A 174 -4.76 -6.75 -4.87
C VAL A 174 -4.19 -6.19 -3.56
N CYS A 175 -3.54 -5.02 -3.60
CA CYS A 175 -3.07 -4.31 -2.39
C CYS A 175 -4.20 -3.52 -1.73
N SER A 176 -3.91 -2.73 -0.69
CA SER A 176 -4.93 -1.88 -0.07
C SER A 176 -4.96 -0.41 -0.52
N VAL A 177 -3.82 0.17 -0.90
CA VAL A 177 -3.70 1.64 -0.90
C VAL A 177 -3.65 2.26 -2.27
N GLY A 178 -3.08 1.61 -3.29
CA GLY A 178 -2.89 2.20 -4.62
C GLY A 178 -1.43 2.61 -4.87
N LEU A 179 -1.21 3.53 -5.81
CA LEU A 179 0.11 4.09 -6.10
C LEU A 179 0.51 5.10 -5.03
N ASP A 180 1.54 4.79 -4.25
CA ASP A 180 2.05 5.66 -3.21
C ASP A 180 3.54 5.97 -3.40
N MET A 181 3.90 7.22 -3.16
CA MET A 181 5.26 7.77 -3.29
C MET A 181 5.97 7.38 -4.60
N VAL A 182 5.27 7.51 -5.72
CA VAL A 182 5.81 7.20 -7.05
C VAL A 182 6.38 8.46 -7.70
N ALA A 183 7.70 8.52 -7.94
CA ALA A 183 8.32 9.63 -8.66
C ALA A 183 8.16 9.50 -10.18
N ILE A 184 7.80 10.60 -10.86
CA ILE A 184 7.75 10.70 -12.34
C ILE A 184 8.46 11.97 -12.81
N PRO A 185 8.82 12.10 -14.10
CA PRO A 185 9.44 13.31 -14.62
C PRO A 185 8.56 14.54 -14.41
N GLY A 186 9.16 15.65 -14.01
CA GLY A 186 8.41 16.90 -13.72
C GLY A 186 7.77 17.54 -14.95
N ASP A 187 8.21 17.17 -16.16
CA ASP A 187 7.65 17.58 -17.44
C ASP A 187 6.59 16.61 -17.98
N THR A 188 6.15 15.62 -17.18
CA THR A 188 5.08 14.70 -17.57
C THR A 188 3.79 15.49 -17.90
N PRO A 189 3.17 15.29 -19.09
CA PRO A 189 1.96 15.99 -19.47
C PRO A 189 0.80 15.75 -18.49
N VAL A 190 -0.01 16.79 -18.27
CA VAL A 190 -1.16 16.74 -17.34
C VAL A 190 -2.15 15.64 -17.70
N ASP A 191 -2.39 15.38 -19.00
CA ASP A 191 -3.28 14.31 -19.41
C ASP A 191 -2.73 12.93 -19.06
N VAL A 192 -1.41 12.71 -19.11
CA VAL A 192 -0.79 11.45 -18.67
C VAL A 192 -0.96 11.25 -17.17
N VAL A 193 -0.71 12.29 -16.37
CA VAL A 193 -0.94 12.23 -14.91
C VAL A 193 -2.43 11.95 -14.60
N ALA A 194 -3.35 12.61 -15.30
CA ALA A 194 -4.77 12.37 -15.17
C ALA A 194 -5.17 10.94 -15.56
N GLY A 195 -4.54 10.37 -16.59
CA GLY A 195 -4.70 8.98 -17.01
C GLY A 195 -4.30 7.99 -15.91
N ILE A 196 -3.09 8.13 -15.36
CA ILE A 196 -2.60 7.29 -14.27
C ILE A 196 -3.54 7.36 -13.06
N ILE A 197 -4.02 8.56 -12.72
CA ILE A 197 -5.02 8.72 -11.66
C ILE A 197 -6.31 7.99 -12.03
N ALA A 198 -6.83 8.17 -13.24
CA ALA A 198 -8.08 7.57 -13.68
C ALA A 198 -8.03 6.04 -13.68
N ASP A 199 -6.91 5.45 -14.11
CA ASP A 199 -6.71 3.99 -14.12
C ASP A 199 -6.74 3.41 -12.70
N GLU A 200 -6.02 4.05 -11.78
CA GLU A 200 -6.04 3.66 -10.35
C GLU A 200 -7.42 3.83 -9.72
N MET A 201 -8.11 4.95 -9.99
CA MET A 201 -9.47 5.15 -9.51
C MET A 201 -10.43 4.09 -10.10
N ALA A 202 -10.22 3.66 -11.35
CA ALA A 202 -11.02 2.63 -11.98
C ALA A 202 -10.81 1.26 -11.32
N ILE A 203 -9.55 0.90 -11.01
CA ILE A 203 -9.23 -0.31 -10.23
C ILE A 203 -9.96 -0.28 -8.88
N GLY A 204 -9.94 0.86 -8.17
CA GLY A 204 -10.65 1.02 -6.91
C GLY A 204 -12.16 0.88 -7.03
N MET A 205 -12.73 1.62 -7.99
CA MET A 205 -14.17 1.66 -8.26
C MET A 205 -14.72 0.28 -8.61
N ILE A 206 -14.08 -0.43 -9.55
CA ILE A 206 -14.54 -1.74 -10.03
C ILE A 206 -14.42 -2.80 -8.95
N ASN A 207 -13.33 -2.80 -8.19
CA ASN A 207 -13.09 -3.80 -7.15
C ASN A 207 -13.74 -3.46 -5.80
N SER A 208 -14.51 -2.36 -5.72
CA SER A 208 -15.15 -1.90 -4.48
C SER A 208 -14.15 -1.76 -3.32
N LYS A 209 -12.97 -1.23 -3.63
CA LYS A 209 -11.88 -1.03 -2.66
C LYS A 209 -11.45 0.42 -2.66
N THR A 210 -10.87 0.85 -1.54
CA THR A 210 -10.18 2.14 -1.47
C THR A 210 -8.92 2.09 -2.31
N THR A 211 -8.67 3.13 -3.08
CA THR A 211 -7.39 3.36 -3.80
C THR A 211 -7.01 4.81 -3.67
N ALA A 212 -5.72 5.07 -3.75
CA ALA A 212 -5.10 6.35 -3.59
C ALA A 212 -3.99 6.49 -4.63
N VAL A 213 -3.79 7.73 -5.07
CA VAL A 213 -2.65 8.07 -5.92
C VAL A 213 -1.89 9.22 -5.29
N ARG A 214 -0.64 8.95 -4.95
CA ARG A 214 0.40 9.90 -4.57
C ARG A 214 1.57 9.75 -5.54
N ILE A 215 1.42 10.43 -6.68
CA ILE A 215 2.46 10.53 -7.69
C ILE A 215 3.18 11.88 -7.54
N CYS A 216 4.48 11.88 -7.72
CA CYS A 216 5.36 13.02 -7.46
C CYS A 216 6.10 13.40 -8.74
N PRO A 217 5.60 14.37 -9.53
CA PRO A 217 6.36 14.96 -10.63
C PRO A 217 7.58 15.72 -10.08
N ILE A 218 8.78 15.34 -10.51
CA ILE A 218 10.04 15.91 -9.98
C ILE A 218 10.65 16.89 -10.99
N PRO A 219 10.63 18.21 -10.74
CA PRO A 219 11.15 19.20 -11.66
C PRO A 219 12.61 18.95 -12.04
N GLY A 220 12.90 18.99 -13.34
CA GLY A 220 14.26 18.86 -13.86
C GLY A 220 14.84 17.44 -13.87
N LEU A 221 14.13 16.45 -13.34
CA LEU A 221 14.56 15.05 -13.40
C LEU A 221 13.81 14.26 -14.48
N LYS A 222 14.54 13.31 -15.08
CA LYS A 222 14.10 12.35 -16.10
C LYS A 222 14.05 10.94 -15.53
N ALA A 223 13.39 10.03 -16.25
CA ALA A 223 13.33 8.62 -15.91
C ALA A 223 14.72 8.01 -15.65
N GLY A 224 14.82 7.18 -14.62
CA GLY A 224 16.05 6.55 -14.14
C GLY A 224 16.90 7.42 -13.21
N GLN A 225 16.64 8.74 -13.12
CA GLN A 225 17.32 9.59 -12.15
C GLN A 225 16.77 9.39 -10.74
N THR A 226 17.59 9.68 -9.73
CA THR A 226 17.23 9.48 -8.32
C THR A 226 16.83 10.81 -7.68
N VAL A 227 15.78 10.79 -6.87
CA VAL A 227 15.39 11.87 -5.96
C VAL A 227 15.48 11.36 -4.53
N ASP A 228 16.10 12.14 -3.65
CA ASP A 228 16.21 11.83 -2.22
C ASP A 228 15.45 12.87 -1.40
N TRP A 229 14.44 12.42 -0.66
CA TRP A 229 13.70 13.27 0.28
C TRP A 229 14.21 13.14 1.71
N GLY A 230 15.02 12.10 1.99
CA GLY A 230 15.52 11.79 3.32
C GLY A 230 14.43 11.40 4.32
N GLY A 231 14.87 11.01 5.52
CA GLY A 231 13.98 10.65 6.62
C GLY A 231 13.03 9.50 6.27
N LEU A 232 11.75 9.65 6.63
CA LEU A 232 10.72 8.63 6.39
C LEU A 232 10.29 8.52 4.93
N LEU A 233 10.43 9.61 4.15
CA LEU A 233 10.03 9.63 2.73
C LEU A 233 11.04 8.93 1.82
N GLY A 234 12.24 8.65 2.34
CA GLY A 234 13.27 7.88 1.66
C GLY A 234 13.68 8.46 0.30
N THR A 235 13.90 7.57 -0.65
CA THR A 235 14.51 7.88 -1.96
C THR A 235 13.70 7.21 -3.05
N ALA A 236 13.47 7.86 -4.20
CA ALA A 236 12.82 7.23 -5.35
C ALA A 236 13.67 7.28 -6.60
N ILE A 237 13.47 6.28 -7.46
CA ILE A 237 13.89 6.33 -8.86
C ILE A 237 12.72 6.88 -9.67
N VAL A 238 12.98 7.93 -10.45
CA VAL A 238 11.99 8.54 -11.33
C VAL A 238 11.59 7.50 -12.39
N GLN A 239 10.31 7.13 -12.43
CA GLN A 239 9.78 6.11 -13.34
C GLN A 239 9.25 6.74 -14.64
N ASP A 240 9.42 6.04 -15.76
CA ASP A 240 8.88 6.46 -17.05
C ASP A 240 7.37 6.11 -17.14
N PRO A 241 6.47 7.11 -17.27
CA PRO A 241 5.05 6.86 -17.49
C PRO A 241 4.73 6.40 -18.93
N GLY A 242 5.74 6.37 -19.81
CA GLY A 242 5.62 5.98 -21.21
C GLY A 242 5.42 7.16 -22.15
N ARG A 243 5.46 6.86 -23.46
CA ARG A 243 5.44 7.87 -24.53
C ARG A 243 4.04 8.25 -25.04
N PHE A 244 3.01 7.51 -24.62
CA PHE A 244 1.63 7.69 -25.09
C PHE A 244 0.80 8.35 -23.99
N GLY A 245 -0.14 9.19 -24.39
CA GLY A 245 -1.03 9.91 -23.47
C GLY A 245 -2.50 9.66 -23.75
N CYS A 246 -3.35 10.25 -22.92
CA CYS A 246 -4.80 10.09 -22.99
C CYS A 246 -5.54 11.43 -23.14
N ARG A 247 -4.92 12.41 -23.83
CA ARG A 247 -5.48 13.75 -24.09
C ARG A 247 -6.96 13.78 -24.45
N ILE A 248 -7.40 12.92 -25.38
CA ILE A 248 -8.81 12.88 -25.81
C ILE A 248 -9.72 12.41 -24.66
N LEU A 249 -9.30 11.40 -23.90
CA LEU A 249 -10.04 10.92 -22.73
C LEU A 249 -10.16 12.02 -21.67
N ASN A 250 -9.05 12.68 -21.34
CA ASN A 250 -9.02 13.78 -20.37
C ASN A 250 -9.93 14.95 -20.78
N GLN A 251 -9.95 15.30 -22.07
CA GLN A 251 -10.79 16.39 -22.60
C GLN A 251 -12.28 16.08 -22.62
N ARG A 252 -12.70 14.80 -22.60
CA ARG A 252 -14.12 14.44 -22.57
C ARG A 252 -14.83 14.94 -21.31
N GLY A 253 -14.11 15.06 -20.19
CA GLY A 253 -14.66 15.51 -18.92
C GLY A 253 -15.88 14.70 -18.45
N GLY A 254 -16.69 15.30 -17.57
CA GLY A 254 -17.93 14.70 -17.11
C GLY A 254 -17.74 13.66 -16.00
N ARG A 255 -18.64 12.67 -15.94
CA ARG A 255 -18.71 11.65 -14.89
C ARG A 255 -18.70 10.26 -15.50
N VAL A 256 -17.78 9.40 -15.07
CA VAL A 256 -17.81 7.96 -15.38
C VAL A 256 -19.03 7.34 -14.67
N PRO A 257 -19.94 6.64 -15.39
CA PRO A 257 -21.09 5.99 -14.78
C PRO A 257 -20.71 4.93 -13.76
N ALA A 258 -21.59 4.69 -12.79
CA ALA A 258 -21.37 3.66 -11.78
C ALA A 258 -21.31 2.25 -12.42
N PRO A 259 -20.43 1.36 -11.91
CA PRO A 259 -20.32 0.00 -12.44
C PRO A 259 -21.54 -0.84 -12.07
N LEU A 260 -21.85 -1.84 -12.92
CA LEU A 260 -22.88 -2.83 -12.64
C LEU A 260 -22.41 -3.76 -11.52
N GLN A 261 -23.14 -3.81 -10.40
CA GLN A 261 -22.77 -4.66 -9.26
C GLN A 261 -23.20 -6.14 -9.41
N GLY A 262 -24.12 -6.43 -10.33
CA GLY A 262 -24.84 -7.71 -10.40
C GLY A 262 -24.24 -8.79 -11.33
N TYR A 263 -23.25 -8.47 -12.16
CA TYR A 263 -22.58 -9.44 -13.05
C TYR A 263 -21.13 -9.65 -12.61
N LYS A 264 -20.94 -10.21 -11.41
CA LYS A 264 -19.63 -10.70 -10.96
C LYS A 264 -19.51 -12.16 -11.42
N ASN A 265 -18.76 -12.40 -12.48
CA ASN A 265 -18.42 -13.75 -12.97
C ASN A 265 -17.20 -14.30 -12.22
#